data_AF-A0A4V3CN94-F1
#
_entry.id   AF-A0A4V3CN94-F1
#
_cell.length_a   1.000
_cell.length_b   1.000
_cell.length_c   1.000
_cell.angle_alpha   90.00
_cell.angle_beta   90.00
_cell.angle_gamma   90.00
#
_symmetry.space_group_name_H-M   'P 1'
#
loop_
_entity.id
_entity.type
_entity.pdbx_description
1 polymer ?
#
loop_
_entity_poly.entity_id
_entity_poly.type
_entity_poly.pdbx_seq_one_letter_code
_entity_poly.pdbx_strand_id
1 'polypeptide(L)'
;MLVAVQPLLVFCGFVGEVDNLPERIAWRVSEDAMTAAAQVCEPAGDPRWIGMFRVDAVRRYSDGACAFAIGQRSDTDGLGYFAPGTKPRDGAQQRKAPTYYQPFDGDWFRYQFAPGYID
;
A
#
# COMPACT_ATOMS: atom_id res chain seq x y z
N MET A 1 -12.69 4.89 -36.35
CA MET A 1 -13.39 4.17 -35.26
C MET A 1 -12.96 2.72 -35.30
N LEU A 2 -12.34 2.24 -34.21
CA LEU A 2 -12.46 0.92 -33.57
C LEU A 2 -11.16 0.52 -32.84
N VAL A 3 -11.20 0.85 -31.53
CA VAL A 3 -10.83 0.02 -30.38
C VAL A 3 -9.39 -0.50 -30.28
N ALA A 4 -8.67 0.10 -29.31
CA ALA A 4 -7.51 -0.46 -28.67
C ALA A 4 -7.79 -1.86 -28.09
N VAL A 5 -6.98 -2.84 -28.45
CA VAL A 5 -6.94 -4.14 -27.78
C VAL A 5 -5.62 -4.21 -27.02
N GLN A 6 -5.68 -3.90 -25.73
CA GLN A 6 -4.56 -4.06 -24.80
C GLN A 6 -4.20 -5.55 -24.72
N PRO A 7 -2.91 -5.93 -24.76
CA PRO A 7 -2.50 -7.31 -24.53
C PRO A 7 -2.68 -7.63 -23.03
N LEU A 8 -3.86 -8.15 -22.70
CA LEU A 8 -4.06 -9.04 -21.55
C LEU A 8 -3.35 -10.37 -21.82
N LEU A 9 -2.93 -11.04 -20.74
CA LEU A 9 -2.39 -12.42 -20.61
C LEU A 9 -0.85 -12.42 -20.43
N VAL A 10 -0.27 -13.11 -19.43
CA VAL A 10 -0.57 -14.47 -18.93
C VAL A 10 -0.18 -14.61 -17.45
N PHE A 11 -1.11 -15.14 -16.66
CA PHE A 11 -0.89 -15.75 -15.35
C PHE A 11 -0.03 -17.02 -15.48
N CYS A 12 1.11 -17.09 -14.81
CA CYS A 12 1.79 -18.36 -14.52
C CYS A 12 1.72 -18.63 -13.02
N GLY A 13 0.97 -19.68 -12.67
CA GLY A 13 0.86 -20.17 -11.31
C GLY A 13 2.16 -20.83 -10.83
N PHE A 14 2.51 -20.57 -9.58
CA PHE A 14 3.34 -21.45 -8.79
C PHE A 14 2.66 -21.64 -7.43
N VAL A 15 2.19 -22.87 -7.20
CA VAL A 15 1.75 -23.38 -5.90
C VAL A 15 3.01 -23.85 -5.16
N GLY A 16 3.15 -23.48 -3.89
CA GLY A 16 4.11 -24.10 -2.97
C GLY A 16 4.66 -23.15 -1.91
N GLU A 17 4.05 -23.20 -0.72
CA GLU A 17 4.59 -22.88 0.62
C GLU A 17 5.83 -21.97 0.72
N VAL A 18 5.58 -20.67 0.94
CA VAL A 18 6.54 -19.73 1.56
C VAL A 18 5.75 -18.55 2.10
N ASP A 19 5.50 -18.46 3.40
CA ASP A 19 4.57 -17.49 4.00
C ASP A 19 4.86 -16.00 3.70
N ASN A 20 6.04 -15.65 3.17
CA ASN A 20 6.42 -14.27 2.84
C ASN A 20 6.88 -14.03 1.38
N LEU A 21 6.99 -15.07 0.54
CA LEU A 21 7.25 -14.87 -0.90
C LEU A 21 6.06 -14.27 -1.66
N PRO A 22 4.79 -14.60 -1.37
CA PRO A 22 3.65 -14.07 -2.11
C PRO A 22 3.63 -12.55 -2.05
N GLU A 23 3.86 -11.96 -0.89
CA GLU A 23 3.79 -10.50 -0.73
C GLU A 23 4.96 -9.79 -1.41
N ARG A 24 6.20 -10.30 -1.30
CA ARG A 24 7.35 -9.66 -1.98
C ARG A 24 7.31 -9.82 -3.50
N ILE A 25 6.71 -10.89 -4.01
CA ILE A 25 6.49 -11.06 -5.45
C ILE A 25 5.34 -10.15 -5.91
N ALA A 26 4.21 -10.17 -5.19
CA ALA A 26 3.08 -9.28 -5.44
C ALA A 26 3.52 -7.82 -5.41
N TRP A 27 4.38 -7.46 -4.46
CA TRP A 27 5.01 -6.15 -4.36
C TRP A 27 5.82 -5.82 -5.61
N ARG A 28 6.84 -6.62 -5.95
CA ARG A 28 7.69 -6.35 -7.13
C ARG A 28 6.91 -6.23 -8.43
N VAL A 29 5.80 -6.96 -8.57
CA VAL A 29 4.94 -6.87 -9.77
C VAL A 29 4.04 -5.62 -9.73
N SER A 30 3.73 -5.11 -8.54
CA SER A 30 2.78 -4.00 -8.35
C SER A 30 3.44 -2.66 -8.03
N GLU A 31 4.75 -2.65 -7.72
CA GLU A 31 5.48 -1.48 -7.20
C GLU A 31 5.29 -0.24 -8.09
N ASP A 32 5.48 -0.39 -9.41
CA ASP A 32 5.30 0.72 -10.36
C ASP A 32 3.87 1.25 -10.37
N ALA A 33 2.87 0.35 -10.39
CA ALA A 33 1.46 0.73 -10.42
C ALA A 33 1.02 1.40 -9.11
N MET A 34 1.50 0.88 -7.98
CA MET A 34 1.28 1.44 -6.65
C MET A 34 1.95 2.81 -6.53
N THR A 35 3.17 2.96 -7.04
CA THR A 35 3.92 4.23 -6.99
C THR A 35 3.28 5.29 -7.87
N ALA A 36 2.83 4.93 -9.08
CA ALA A 36 2.06 5.82 -9.92
C ALA A 36 0.76 6.28 -9.23
N ALA A 37 0.05 5.36 -8.57
CA ALA A 37 -1.14 5.70 -7.80
C ALA A 37 -0.82 6.60 -6.59
N ALA A 38 0.30 6.38 -5.92
CA ALA A 38 0.74 7.14 -4.75
C ALA A 38 1.18 8.57 -5.09
N GLN A 39 1.75 8.78 -6.29
CA GLN A 39 2.11 10.12 -6.77
C GLN A 39 0.88 11.01 -6.97
N VAL A 40 -0.24 10.44 -7.44
CA VAL A 40 -1.52 11.15 -7.55
C VAL A 40 -2.17 11.27 -6.17
N CYS A 41 -2.18 10.16 -5.43
CA CYS A 41 -2.84 10.00 -4.13
C CYS A 41 -4.25 10.61 -4.10
N GLU A 42 -5.08 10.15 -5.02
CA GLU A 42 -6.50 10.50 -5.07
C GLU A 42 -7.26 9.72 -4.00
N PRO A 43 -7.90 10.38 -3.02
CA PRO A 43 -8.67 9.71 -1.99
C PRO A 43 -9.82 8.91 -2.59
N ALA A 44 -9.93 7.64 -2.21
CA ALA A 44 -10.97 6.74 -2.70
C ALA A 44 -11.41 5.80 -1.58
N GLY A 45 -12.72 5.55 -1.46
CA GLY A 45 -13.30 4.63 -0.47
C GLY A 45 -13.79 3.31 -1.06
N ASP A 46 -13.75 3.16 -2.39
CA ASP A 46 -14.25 1.97 -3.06
C ASP A 46 -13.13 0.95 -3.30
N PRO A 47 -13.35 -0.34 -2.97
CA PRO A 47 -12.36 -1.37 -3.20
C PRO A 47 -11.98 -1.51 -4.67
N ARG A 48 -10.69 -1.45 -4.97
CA ARG A 48 -10.13 -1.63 -6.32
C ARG A 48 -8.82 -2.40 -6.29
N TRP A 49 -8.47 -3.01 -7.41
CA TRP A 49 -7.17 -3.67 -7.57
C TRP A 49 -6.14 -2.69 -8.12
N ILE A 50 -4.97 -2.64 -7.49
CA ILE A 50 -3.78 -1.97 -8.01
C ILE A 50 -2.66 -3.01 -8.04
N GLY A 51 -2.27 -3.41 -9.25
CA GLY A 51 -1.44 -4.59 -9.45
C GLY A 51 -2.09 -5.83 -8.83
N MET A 52 -1.37 -6.48 -7.92
CA MET A 52 -1.79 -7.68 -7.18
C MET A 52 -2.39 -7.37 -5.80
N PHE A 53 -2.55 -6.09 -5.42
CA PHE A 53 -3.15 -5.71 -4.15
C PHE A 53 -4.59 -5.27 -4.33
N ARG A 54 -5.48 -5.81 -3.49
CA ARG A 54 -6.83 -5.28 -3.32
C ARG A 54 -6.75 -4.13 -2.33
N VAL A 55 -6.89 -2.91 -2.84
CA VAL A 55 -6.90 -1.68 -2.05
C VAL A 55 -8.34 -1.35 -1.71
N ASP A 56 -8.69 -1.42 -0.43
CA ASP A 56 -10.02 -1.10 0.07
C ASP A 56 -10.24 0.42 0.15
N ALA A 57 -9.19 1.18 0.44
CA ALA A 57 -9.25 2.64 0.44
C ALA A 57 -7.89 3.29 0.20
N VAL A 58 -7.90 4.49 -0.36
CA VAL A 58 -6.74 5.40 -0.45
C VAL A 58 -7.04 6.64 0.38
N ARG A 59 -6.11 6.99 1.27
CA ARG A 59 -6.23 8.13 2.18
C ARG A 59 -4.96 8.97 2.12
N ARG A 60 -5.11 10.28 2.23
CA ARG A 60 -4.00 11.21 2.43
C ARG A 60 -3.98 11.61 3.90
N TYR A 61 -2.89 11.29 4.59
CA TYR A 61 -2.71 11.68 5.99
C TYR A 61 -2.02 13.03 6.12
N SER A 62 -2.21 13.67 7.27
CA SER A 62 -1.65 14.99 7.57
C SER A 62 -0.13 14.98 7.80
N ASP A 63 0.46 13.80 7.97
CA ASP A 63 1.91 13.58 8.00
C ASP A 63 2.55 13.52 6.59
N GLY A 64 1.74 13.63 5.54
CA GLY A 64 2.18 13.60 4.15
C GLY A 64 2.13 12.21 3.51
N ALA A 65 1.75 11.17 4.24
CA ALA A 65 1.65 9.82 3.70
C ALA A 65 0.45 9.67 2.76
N CYS A 66 0.67 8.99 1.63
CA CYS A 66 -0.42 8.36 0.89
C CYS A 66 -0.61 6.93 1.37
N ALA A 67 -1.72 6.66 2.06
CA ALA A 67 -2.01 5.38 2.68
C ALA A 67 -3.00 4.56 1.86
N PHE A 68 -2.61 3.33 1.57
CA PHE A 68 -3.39 2.30 0.90
C PHE A 68 -3.81 1.26 1.94
N ALA A 69 -5.09 1.21 2.25
CA ALA A 69 -5.65 0.15 3.07
C ALA A 69 -5.78 -1.12 2.22
N ILE A 70 -5.11 -2.19 2.62
CA ILE A 70 -5.04 -3.45 1.87
C ILE A 70 -5.44 -4.57 2.82
N GLY A 71 -6.66 -5.10 2.70
CA GLY A 71 -7.11 -6.24 3.49
C GLY A 71 -8.32 -5.92 4.38
N GLN A 72 -9.15 -6.94 4.56
CA GLN A 72 -10.42 -6.87 5.28
C GLN A 72 -10.20 -7.20 6.77
N ARG A 73 -10.60 -6.27 7.65
CA ARG A 73 -10.78 -6.33 9.12
C ARG A 73 -9.68 -5.77 10.05
N SER A 74 -10.08 -4.65 10.67
CA SER A 74 -9.93 -4.17 12.05
C SER A 74 -8.56 -3.98 12.72
N ASP A 75 -7.48 -4.62 12.29
CA ASP A 75 -6.27 -4.62 13.12
C ASP A 75 -4.95 -4.83 12.35
N THR A 76 -4.98 -4.80 11.01
CA THR A 76 -3.78 -4.92 10.16
C THR A 76 -3.98 -4.01 8.95
N ASP A 77 -3.26 -2.90 8.89
CA ASP A 77 -1.95 -2.74 8.24
C ASP A 77 -2.05 -2.57 6.74
N GLY A 78 -1.75 -1.37 6.27
CA GLY A 78 -1.67 -1.05 4.86
C GLY A 78 -0.26 -0.61 4.46
N LEU A 79 -0.14 -0.11 3.23
CA LEU A 79 1.10 0.49 2.74
C LEU A 79 0.95 2.01 2.67
N GLY A 80 1.92 2.72 3.23
CA GLY A 80 2.05 4.16 3.21
C GLY A 80 3.23 4.56 2.35
N TYR A 81 3.00 5.44 1.38
CA TYR A 81 4.04 6.04 0.56
C TYR A 81 4.37 7.44 1.04
N PHE A 82 5.65 7.73 1.18
CA PHE A 82 6.18 9.07 1.43
C PHE A 82 6.94 9.52 0.19
N ALA A 83 6.62 10.69 -0.36
CA ALA A 83 7.34 11.20 -1.52
C ALA A 83 8.86 11.33 -1.23
N PRO A 84 9.75 11.17 -2.24
CA PRO A 84 11.18 11.20 -2.02
C PRO A 84 11.61 12.47 -1.27
N GLY A 85 12.42 12.30 -0.22
CA GLY A 85 12.85 13.39 0.66
C GLY A 85 11.87 13.73 1.79
N THR A 86 10.69 13.11 1.82
CA THR A 86 9.81 13.07 2.99
C THR A 86 9.98 11.74 3.72
N LYS A 87 9.70 11.71 5.02
CA LYS A 87 9.80 10.48 5.81
C LYS A 87 8.76 10.51 6.94
N PRO A 88 8.35 9.34 7.45
CA PRO A 88 7.62 9.28 8.69
C PRO A 88 8.36 10.01 9.81
N ARG A 89 7.62 10.44 10.84
CA ARG A 89 8.21 10.90 12.11
C ARG A 89 9.16 9.84 12.67
N ASP A 90 10.12 10.22 13.49
CA ASP A 90 11.13 9.28 14.00
C ASP A 90 10.86 8.83 15.45
N GLY A 91 11.38 7.63 15.78
CA GLY A 91 11.51 7.10 17.15
C GLY A 91 10.36 7.41 18.10
N ALA A 92 10.62 8.30 19.07
CA ALA A 92 9.68 8.65 20.14
C ALA A 92 8.42 9.39 19.64
N GLN A 93 8.49 10.06 18.49
CA GLN A 93 7.35 10.75 17.90
C GLN A 93 6.37 9.78 17.25
N GLN A 94 6.84 8.67 16.65
CA GLN A 94 5.95 7.61 16.17
C GLN A 94 5.19 6.93 17.31
N ARG A 95 5.84 6.71 18.45
CA ARG A 95 5.21 6.12 19.66
C ARG A 95 4.05 6.91 20.24
N LYS A 96 3.90 8.17 19.83
CA LYS A 96 2.80 9.04 20.22
C LYS A 96 1.82 9.30 19.08
N ALA A 97 2.13 8.82 17.88
CA ALA A 97 1.29 9.02 16.71
C ALA A 97 0.15 7.98 16.68
N PRO A 98 -1.03 8.34 16.15
CA PRO A 98 -2.11 7.39 15.88
C PRO A 98 -1.71 6.30 14.89
N THR A 99 -0.70 6.57 14.06
CA THR A 99 -0.20 5.67 13.01
C THR A 99 1.30 5.46 13.16
N TYR A 100 1.71 4.20 13.18
CA TYR A 100 3.10 3.74 13.20
C TYR A 100 3.54 3.35 11.81
N TYR A 101 4.80 3.61 11.46
CA TYR A 101 5.35 3.27 10.14
C TYR A 101 6.62 2.45 10.28
N GLN A 102 6.63 1.27 9.66
CA GLN A 102 7.80 0.41 9.56
C GLN A 102 8.30 0.41 8.11
N PRO A 103 9.62 0.54 7.86
CA PRO A 103 10.17 0.47 6.51
C PRO A 103 9.75 -0.81 5.81
N PHE A 104 9.32 -0.70 4.55
CA PHE A 104 8.94 -1.84 3.72
C PHE A 104 9.87 -1.96 2.52
N ASP A 105 9.87 -0.95 1.64
CA ASP A 105 10.69 -0.94 0.43
C ASP A 105 10.88 0.49 -0.08
N GLY A 106 12.13 0.97 -0.09
CA GLY A 106 12.44 2.35 -0.47
C GLY A 106 11.62 3.37 0.33
N ASP A 107 10.78 4.11 -0.40
CA ASP A 107 9.88 5.16 0.11
C ASP A 107 8.52 4.61 0.62
N TRP A 108 8.38 3.28 0.67
CA TRP A 108 7.20 2.58 1.15
C TRP A 108 7.36 2.06 2.57
N PHE A 109 6.30 2.20 3.35
CA PHE A 109 6.24 1.82 4.75
C PHE A 109 4.98 1.01 5.01
N ARG A 110 5.08 -0.03 5.82
CA ARG A 110 3.88 -0.61 6.44
C ARG A 110 3.39 0.33 7.50
N TYR A 111 2.11 0.68 7.46
CA TYR A 111 1.52 1.48 8.51
C TYR A 111 0.58 0.65 9.36
N GLN A 112 0.62 0.84 10.67
CA GLN A 112 -0.28 0.20 11.63
C GLN A 112 -0.94 1.27 12.49
N PHE A 113 -2.18 1.08 12.93
CA PHE A 113 -2.79 1.99 13.88
C PHE A 113 -2.36 1.67 15.30
N ALA A 114 -2.23 2.72 16.12
CA ALA A 114 -2.05 2.56 17.54
C ALA A 114 -3.26 1.81 18.14
N PRO A 115 -3.03 0.85 19.06
CA PRO A 115 -4.12 0.20 19.77
C PRO A 115 -5.06 1.25 20.39
N GLY A 116 -6.36 1.17 20.07
CA GLY A 116 -7.37 2.13 20.53
C GLY A 116 -7.66 3.31 19.59
N TYR A 117 -7.03 3.38 18.42
CA TYR A 117 -7.31 4.36 17.35
C TYR A 117 -7.96 3.70 16.12
N ILE A 118 -8.90 2.79 16.36
CA ILE A 118 -9.74 2.21 15.30
C ILE A 118 -11.04 3.03 15.29
N ASP A 119 -11.26 3.78 14.20
CA ASP A 119 -12.56 4.41 13.90
C ASP A 119 -13.55 3.36 13.38
#